data_AF-A0A2T2VZ33-F1
#
_entry.id   AF-A0A2T2VZ33-F1
#
_cell.length_a   1.000
_cell.length_b   1.000
_cell.length_c   1.000
_cell.angle_alpha   90.00
_cell.angle_beta   90.00
_cell.angle_gamma   90.00
#
_symmetry.space_group_name_H-M   'P 1'
#
loop_
_entity.id
_entity.type
_entity.pdbx_description
1 polymer ?
#
loop_
_entity_poly.entity_id
_entity_poly.type
_entity_poly.pdbx_seq_one_letter_code
_entity_poly.pdbx_strand_id
1 'polypeptide(L)'
;MPFRLRLRHSDRISSRSGKSRQRDEQVFANLAVDEQRVLLGKRWVRGRHLYSVAPRLDDGEFLILATNHHSKTALAVYRPALFYFENIT
;
A
#
# COMPACT_ATOMS: atom_id res chain seq x y z
N MET A 1 -5.17 -6.13 17.67
CA MET A 1 -4.02 -6.49 16.83
C MET A 1 -4.00 -5.62 15.57
N PRO A 2 -2.85 -5.04 15.19
CA PRO A 2 -2.72 -4.40 13.88
C PRO A 2 -2.82 -5.47 12.79
N PHE A 3 -3.77 -5.33 11.87
CA PHE A 3 -3.84 -6.22 10.71
C PHE A 3 -3.20 -5.52 9.52
N ARG A 4 -2.37 -6.27 8.79
CA ARG A 4 -1.71 -5.84 7.56
C ARG A 4 -2.25 -6.70 6.43
N LEU A 5 -2.71 -6.06 5.38
CA LEU A 5 -3.20 -6.73 4.17
C LEU A 5 -2.21 -6.41 3.04
N ARG A 6 -1.62 -7.46 2.44
CA ARG A 6 -0.99 -7.35 1.11
C ARG A 6 -2.12 -7.34 0.09
N LEU A 7 -2.23 -6.26 -0.68
CA LEU A 7 -3.16 -6.25 -1.81
C LEU A 7 -2.55 -7.03 -2.97
N ARG A 8 -3.41 -7.72 -3.71
CA ARG A 8 -3.06 -8.35 -4.99
C ARG A 8 -3.44 -7.36 -6.08
N HIS A 9 -2.73 -7.37 -7.20
CA HIS A 9 -2.96 -6.57 -8.42
C HIS A 9 -4.42 -6.51 -8.97
N SER A 10 -5.34 -7.31 -8.44
CA SER A 10 -6.77 -7.28 -8.74
C SER A 10 -7.62 -6.49 -7.73
N ASP A 11 -7.06 -6.09 -6.59
CA ASP A 11 -7.78 -5.43 -5.51
C ASP A 11 -8.18 -4.00 -5.92
N ARG A 12 -9.32 -3.55 -5.40
CA ARG A 12 -9.86 -2.22 -5.71
C ARG A 12 -9.76 -1.30 -4.51
N ILE A 13 -9.21 -0.12 -4.75
CA ILE A 13 -9.06 0.95 -3.77
C ILE A 13 -10.01 2.08 -4.15
N SER A 14 -10.78 2.59 -3.19
CA SER A 14 -11.63 3.74 -3.45
C SER A 14 -10.84 5.04 -3.67
N SER A 15 -11.48 6.05 -4.23
CA SER A 15 -11.04 7.44 -4.09
C SER A 15 -11.25 7.95 -2.66
N ARG A 16 -10.72 9.13 -2.35
CA ARG A 16 -10.87 9.77 -1.02
C ARG A 16 -12.31 10.04 -0.66
N SER A 17 -13.14 10.42 -1.64
CA SER A 17 -14.57 10.65 -1.47
C SER A 17 -15.38 9.34 -1.43
N GLY A 18 -14.78 8.19 -1.75
CA GLY A 18 -15.45 6.90 -1.85
C GLY A 18 -16.29 6.72 -3.13
N LYS A 19 -16.44 7.76 -3.96
CA LYS A 19 -17.35 7.78 -5.13
C LYS A 19 -16.87 6.94 -6.32
N SER A 20 -15.59 6.58 -6.35
CA SER A 20 -14.98 5.80 -7.42
C SER A 20 -14.03 4.76 -6.85
N ARG A 21 -13.74 3.71 -7.63
CA ARG A 21 -12.78 2.65 -7.27
C ARG A 21 -11.91 2.28 -8.46
N GLN A 22 -10.60 2.29 -8.25
CA GLN A 22 -9.59 1.91 -9.24
C GLN A 22 -8.88 0.64 -8.79
N ARG A 23 -8.27 -0.07 -9.75
CA ARG A 23 -7.31 -1.13 -9.40
C ARG A 23 -6.13 -0.50 -8.66
N ASP A 24 -5.60 -1.24 -7.72
CA ASP A 24 -4.48 -0.82 -6.89
C ASP A 24 -3.25 -0.42 -7.73
N GLU A 25 -2.90 -1.18 -8.77
CA GLU A 25 -1.89 -0.80 -9.78
C GLU A 25 -2.11 0.60 -10.36
N GLN A 26 -3.35 0.92 -10.73
CA GLN A 26 -3.68 2.20 -11.35
C GLN A 26 -3.56 3.36 -10.37
N VAL A 27 -3.77 3.11 -9.08
CA VAL A 27 -3.61 4.11 -8.02
C VAL A 27 -2.12 4.44 -7.80
N PHE A 28 -1.24 3.48 -8.08
CA PHE A 28 0.21 3.57 -7.82
C PHE A 28 1.07 3.59 -9.11
N ALA A 29 0.47 3.62 -10.30
CA ALA A 29 1.14 3.45 -11.58
C ALA A 29 2.34 4.38 -11.83
N ASN A 30 2.32 5.58 -11.25
CA ASN A 30 3.33 6.61 -11.49
C ASN A 30 4.49 6.61 -10.48
N LEU A 31 4.62 5.60 -9.62
CA LEU A 31 5.83 5.47 -8.79
C LEU A 31 6.99 4.93 -9.61
N ALA A 32 8.14 5.61 -9.51
CA ALA A 32 9.42 5.04 -9.89
C ALA A 32 9.89 3.96 -8.88
N VAL A 33 10.86 3.14 -9.28
CA VAL A 33 11.56 2.20 -8.38
C VAL A 33 12.16 2.99 -7.21
N ASP A 34 12.18 2.38 -6.02
CA ASP A 34 12.59 2.99 -4.73
C ASP A 34 11.70 4.12 -4.22
N GLU A 35 10.70 4.56 -4.99
CA GLU A 35 9.72 5.52 -4.49
C GLU A 35 8.66 4.84 -3.64
N GLN A 36 7.98 5.66 -2.85
CA GLN A 36 6.81 5.25 -2.09
C GLN A 36 5.72 6.31 -2.14
N ARG A 37 4.46 5.85 -2.11
CA ARG A 37 3.31 6.74 -2.03
C ARG A 37 2.39 6.32 -0.91
N VAL A 38 2.13 7.28 -0.03
CA VAL A 38 1.12 7.17 1.01
C VAL A 38 -0.15 7.87 0.54
N LEU A 39 -1.28 7.16 0.53
CA LEU A 39 -2.56 7.81 0.26
C LEU A 39 -3.00 8.63 1.48
N LEU A 40 -3.34 9.90 1.24
CA LEU A 40 -3.87 10.77 2.28
C LEU A 40 -5.27 10.33 2.70
N GLY A 41 -5.42 9.98 3.98
CA GLY A 41 -6.69 9.51 4.56
C GLY A 41 -7.00 8.04 4.22
N LYS A 42 -8.03 7.51 4.87
CA LYS A 42 -8.49 6.13 4.66
C LYS A 42 -9.17 5.95 3.30
N ARG A 43 -9.17 4.72 2.79
CA ARG A 43 -9.82 4.23 1.57
C ARG A 43 -10.56 2.94 1.85
N TRP A 44 -11.63 2.71 1.09
CA TRP A 44 -12.29 1.41 1.11
C TRP A 44 -11.46 0.42 0.30
N VAL A 45 -11.05 -0.65 0.97
CA VAL A 45 -10.29 -1.77 0.41
C VAL A 45 -10.91 -3.05 0.96
N ARG A 46 -11.39 -3.93 0.06
CA ARG A 46 -12.06 -5.20 0.41
C ARG A 46 -13.09 -5.07 1.55
N GLY A 47 -13.92 -4.02 1.49
CA GLY A 47 -14.98 -3.77 2.47
C GLY A 47 -14.51 -3.15 3.80
N ARG A 48 -13.24 -2.75 3.93
CA ARG A 48 -12.70 -2.10 5.13
C ARG A 48 -12.16 -0.71 4.82
N HIS A 49 -12.26 0.21 5.78
CA HIS A 49 -11.77 1.58 5.64
C HIS A 49 -10.37 1.72 6.24
N LEU A 50 -9.34 1.71 5.38
CA LEU A 50 -7.93 1.54 5.75
C LEU A 50 -7.05 2.63 5.14
N TYR A 51 -5.95 2.97 5.80
CA TYR A 51 -4.87 3.69 5.15
C TYR A 51 -4.09 2.75 4.25
N SER A 52 -3.60 3.27 3.14
CA SER A 52 -2.82 2.49 2.17
C SER A 52 -1.50 3.19 1.84
N VAL A 53 -0.46 2.37 1.71
CA VAL A 53 0.87 2.79 1.26
C VAL A 53 1.42 1.75 0.29
N ALA A 54 2.16 2.20 -0.71
CA ALA A 54 2.85 1.33 -1.65
C ALA A 54 4.26 1.88 -1.92
N PRO A 55 5.33 1.19 -1.52
CA PRO A 55 6.63 1.26 -2.20
C PRO A 55 6.60 0.53 -3.54
N ARG A 56 7.43 1.01 -4.47
CA ARG A 56 7.82 0.26 -5.68
C ARG A 56 9.10 -0.52 -5.36
N LEU A 57 9.11 -1.81 -5.69
CA LEU A 57 10.25 -2.69 -5.49
C LEU A 57 11.13 -2.74 -6.75
N ASP A 58 12.35 -3.23 -6.59
CA ASP A 58 13.39 -3.32 -7.63
C ASP A 58 13.01 -4.22 -8.80
N ASP A 59 12.18 -5.24 -8.54
CA ASP A 59 11.59 -6.12 -9.55
C ASP A 59 10.47 -5.47 -10.37
N GLY A 60 10.15 -4.21 -10.06
CA GLY A 60 9.08 -3.45 -10.69
C GLY A 60 7.68 -3.79 -10.18
N GLU A 61 7.53 -4.63 -9.15
CA GLU A 61 6.25 -4.85 -8.46
C GLU A 61 5.95 -3.77 -7.42
N PHE A 62 4.70 -3.76 -6.94
CA PHE A 62 4.27 -2.95 -5.81
C PHE A 62 4.04 -3.81 -4.57
N LEU A 63 4.56 -3.36 -3.43
CA LEU A 63 4.13 -3.90 -2.14
C LEU A 63 3.08 -2.99 -1.53
N ILE A 64 1.81 -3.31 -1.72
CA ILE A 64 0.73 -2.46 -1.21
C ILE A 64 0.28 -2.94 0.17
N LEU A 65 0.42 -2.07 1.15
CA LEU A 65 0.11 -2.32 2.55
C LEU A 65 -1.12 -1.51 2.96
N ALA A 66 -2.13 -2.18 3.52
CA ALA A 66 -3.28 -1.53 4.12
C ALA A 66 -3.33 -1.75 5.65
N THR A 67 -3.61 -0.68 6.40
CA THR A 67 -3.70 -0.70 7.87
C THR A 67 -4.88 0.13 8.40
N ASN A 68 -5.45 -0.28 9.53
CA ASN A 68 -6.47 0.49 10.25
C ASN A 68 -5.88 1.60 11.15
N HIS A 69 -4.55 1.64 11.33
CA HIS A 69 -3.80 2.64 12.10
C HIS A 69 -3.24 3.77 11.21
N HIS A 70 -2.54 4.75 11.78
CA HIS A 70 -1.99 5.88 11.04
C HIS A 70 -1.08 5.46 9.86
N SER A 71 -1.20 6.17 8.74
CA SER A 71 -0.43 5.88 7.52
C SER A 71 1.08 6.06 7.69
N LYS A 72 1.53 7.02 8.52
CA LYS A 72 2.96 7.22 8.85
C LYS A 72 3.55 6.05 9.65
N THR A 73 2.75 5.38 10.48
CA THR A 73 3.19 4.18 11.23
C THR A 73 3.17 2.92 10.38
N ALA A 74 2.38 2.87 9.31
CA ALA A 74 2.33 1.71 8.41
C ALA A 74 3.71 1.35 7.83
N LEU A 75 4.45 2.38 7.38
CA LEU A 75 5.81 2.24 6.83
C LEU A 75 6.86 1.99 7.90
N ALA A 76 6.83 2.70 9.03
CA ALA A 76 7.81 2.54 10.09
C ALA A 76 7.81 1.11 10.67
N VAL A 77 6.64 0.46 10.71
CA VAL A 77 6.48 -0.93 11.15
C VAL A 77 6.89 -1.94 10.06
N TYR A 78 7.07 -1.49 8.82
CA TYR A 78 7.47 -2.32 7.68
C TYR A 78 8.93 -2.15 7.26
N ARG A 79 9.58 -1.02 7.56
CA ARG A 79 11.02 -0.81 7.32
C ARG A 79 11.88 -1.98 7.78
N PRO A 80 11.73 -2.53 9.01
CA PRO A 80 12.51 -3.69 9.43
C PRO A 80 12.31 -4.89 8.52
N ALA A 81 11.08 -5.13 8.03
CA ALA A 81 10.75 -6.25 7.14
C ALA A 81 11.25 -6.05 5.70
N LEU A 82 11.29 -4.83 5.18
CA LEU A 82 11.86 -4.53 3.86
C LEU A 82 13.36 -4.84 3.80
N PHE A 83 14.12 -4.49 4.86
CA PHE A 83 15.53 -4.88 4.97
C PHE A 83 15.74 -6.40 4.96
N TYR A 84 14.80 -7.20 5.47
CA TYR A 84 14.88 -8.66 5.37
C TYR A 84 14.52 -9.19 3.98
N PHE A 85 13.70 -8.50 3.18
CA PHE A 85 13.40 -8.93 1.82
C PHE A 85 14.52 -8.58 0.83
N GLU A 86 15.19 -7.44 1.01
CA GLU A 86 16.34 -7.02 0.18
C GLU A 86 17.61 -7.87 0.41
N ASN A 87 17.71 -8.61 1.51
CA ASN A 87 18.89 -9.43 1.85
C ASN A 87 18.71 -10.95 1.59
N ILE A 88 17.64 -11.37 0.91
CA ILE A 88 17.39 -12.80 0.60
C ILE A 88 17.13 -13.00 -0.92
N THR A 89 17.60 -12.09 -1.77
CA THR A 89 17.54 -12.26 -3.24
C THR A 89 18.94 -12.23 -3.83
#